data_AF-F0G134-F1
#
_entry.id   AF-F0G134-F1
#
_cell.length_a   1.000
_cell.length_b   1.000
_cell.length_c   1.000
_cell.angle_alpha   90.00
_cell.angle_beta   90.00
_cell.angle_gamma   90.00
#
_symmetry.space_group_name_H-M   'P 1'
#
loop_
_entity.id
_entity.type
_entity.pdbx_description
1 polymer ?
#
loop_
_entity_poly.entity_id
_entity_poly.type
_entity_poly.pdbx_seq_one_letter_code
_entity_poly.pdbx_strand_id
1 'polypeptide(L)' 'MSTAEFSPSAATLVLPAARIAGRPVRTHSDEAGAPVCNASTGETIGWQEFATAAHVDAAVRAARDAFAGWRDT' A
#
# COMPACT_ATOMS: atom_id res chain seq x y z
N MET A 1 25.19 12.90 -3.52
CA MET A 1 23.82 13.07 -3.01
C MET A 1 23.64 12.08 -1.89
N SER A 2 23.42 12.56 -0.66
CA SER A 2 23.23 11.70 0.51
C SER A 2 21.82 11.12 0.44
N THR A 3 21.70 9.80 0.28
CA THR A 3 20.46 9.07 0.56
C THR A 3 20.21 9.21 2.05
N ALA A 4 19.45 10.21 2.45
CA ALA A 4 18.91 10.24 3.80
C ALA A 4 18.14 8.93 3.99
N GLU A 5 18.49 8.18 5.03
CA GLU A 5 17.80 6.96 5.41
C GLU A 5 16.41 7.36 5.90
N PHE A 6 15.45 7.45 4.98
CA PHE A 6 14.07 7.76 5.31
C PHE A 6 13.46 6.53 5.99
N SER A 7 13.39 6.58 7.32
CA SER A 7 12.78 5.51 8.11
C SER A 7 11.25 5.67 8.13
N PRO A 8 10.48 4.62 7.77
CA PRO A 8 9.02 4.63 7.87
C PRO A 8 8.51 4.82 9.31
N SER A 9 9.30 4.50 10.33
CA SER A 9 8.93 4.64 11.73
C SER A 9 8.67 6.10 12.16
N ALA A 10 9.15 7.09 11.39
CA ALA A 10 8.96 8.51 11.68
C ALA A 10 7.82 9.17 10.87
N ALA A 11 7.17 8.43 9.96
CA ALA A 11 6.15 9.00 9.08
C ALA A 11 4.82 9.21 9.81
N THR A 12 4.26 10.42 9.74
CA THR A 12 2.95 10.77 10.34
C THR A 12 1.77 10.03 9.70
N LEU A 13 1.94 9.53 8.48
CA LEU A 13 0.94 8.77 7.73
C LEU A 13 1.58 7.57 7.03
N VAL A 14 1.11 6.37 7.37
CA VAL A 14 1.45 5.13 6.66
C VAL A 14 0.19 4.56 6.01
N LEU A 15 0.17 4.50 4.68
CA LEU A 15 -0.90 3.90 3.89
C LEU A 15 -0.79 2.37 3.89
N PRO A 16 -1.92 1.64 3.93
CA PRO A 16 -1.91 0.19 3.91
C PRO A 16 -1.37 -0.35 2.59
N ALA A 17 -0.81 -1.55 2.64
CA ALA A 17 -0.27 -2.24 1.46
C ALA A 17 -1.30 -2.43 0.35
N ALA A 18 -2.57 -2.70 0.70
CA ALA A 18 -3.65 -2.84 -0.27
C ALA A 18 -5.03 -2.56 0.36
N ARG A 19 -6.07 -2.46 -0.48
CA ARG A 19 -7.47 -2.60 -0.07
C ARG A 19 -8.11 -3.76 -0.80
N ILE A 20 -8.43 -4.84 -0.09
CA ILE A 20 -8.90 -6.10 -0.65
C ILE A 20 -10.30 -6.38 -0.10
N ALA A 21 -11.26 -6.67 -0.98
CA ALA A 21 -12.67 -6.84 -0.62
C ALA A 21 -13.22 -5.70 0.26
N GLY A 22 -12.83 -4.45 -0.05
CA GLY A 22 -13.23 -3.27 0.71
C GLY A 22 -12.53 -3.10 2.06
N ARG A 23 -11.55 -3.93 2.43
CA ARG A 23 -10.84 -3.87 3.72
C ARG A 23 -9.36 -3.48 3.52
N PRO A 24 -8.80 -2.58 4.34
CA PRO A 24 -7.36 -2.29 4.29
C PRO A 24 -6.56 -3.51 4.77
N VAL A 25 -5.48 -3.84 4.06
CA VAL A 25 -4.56 -4.93 4.37
C VAL A 25 -3.15 -4.36 4.50
N ARG A 26 -2.46 -4.73 5.58
CA ARG A 26 -1.14 -4.25 5.97
C ARG A 26 -0.11 -5.37 5.80
N THR A 27 1.12 -5.03 5.44
CA THR A 27 2.24 -5.98 5.40
C THR A 27 2.92 -6.10 6.77
N HIS A 28 2.78 -5.09 7.64
CA HIS A 28 3.38 -5.01 8.99
C HIS A 28 4.91 -5.25 9.04
N SER A 29 5.59 -5.04 7.90
CA SER A 29 7.05 -5.01 7.85
C SER A 29 7.48 -3.55 7.80
N ASP A 30 8.31 -3.15 8.77
CA ASP A 30 8.89 -1.80 8.86
C ASP A 30 9.91 -1.53 7.74
N GLU A 31 10.19 -2.50 6.88
CA GLU A 31 11.23 -2.43 5.85
C GLU A 31 10.68 -2.39 4.41
N ALA A 32 9.39 -2.75 4.22
CA ALA A 32 8.80 -2.91 2.89
C ALA A 32 7.82 -1.78 2.56
N GLY A 33 8.34 -0.65 2.07
CA GLY A 33 7.52 0.42 1.50
C GLY A 33 8.32 1.54 0.84
N ALA A 34 7.62 2.55 0.33
CA ALA A 34 8.21 3.71 -0.32
C ALA A 34 7.72 5.04 0.29
N PRO A 35 8.57 6.08 0.33
CA PRO A 35 8.13 7.41 0.69
C PRO A 35 7.15 7.95 -0.35
N VAL A 36 6.13 8.64 0.13
CA VAL A 36 5.25 9.47 -0.70
C VAL A 36 5.77 10.90 -0.59
N CYS A 37 6.20 11.48 -1.71
CA CYS A 37 6.79 12.82 -1.73
C CYS A 37 5.84 13.85 -2.36
N ASN A 38 5.83 15.06 -1.81
CA ASN A 38 5.22 16.21 -2.44
C ASN A 38 6.03 16.56 -3.70
N ALA A 39 5.39 16.48 -4.87
CA ALA A 39 6.05 16.68 -6.16
C ALA A 39 6.60 18.11 -6.37
N SER A 40 6.08 19.10 -5.63
CA SER A 40 6.51 20.51 -5.76
C SER A 40 7.67 20.89 -4.84
N THR A 41 7.82 20.21 -3.69
CA THR A 41 8.82 20.56 -2.66
C THR A 41 9.85 19.46 -2.41
N GLY A 42 9.57 18.23 -2.83
CA GLY A 42 10.39 17.06 -2.50
C GLY A 42 10.23 16.55 -1.07
N GLU A 43 9.37 17.17 -0.26
CA GLU A 43 9.12 16.77 1.12
C GLU A 43 8.41 15.41 1.20
N THR A 44 8.85 14.52 2.08
CA THR A 44 8.16 13.27 2.38
C THR A 44 6.90 13.56 3.21
N ILE A 45 5.73 13.27 2.63
CA ILE A 45 4.42 13.52 3.22
C ILE A 45 3.74 12.24 3.75
N GLY A 46 4.37 11.08 3.56
CA GLY A 46 3.87 9.82 4.08
C GLY A 46 4.66 8.62 3.58
N TRP A 47 4.14 7.43 3.88
CA TRP A 47 4.72 6.16 3.48
C TRP A 47 3.66 5.23 2.88
N GLN A 48 4.02 4.48 1.85
CA GLN A 48 3.19 3.45 1.23
C GLN A 48 3.82 2.08 1.47
N GLU A 49 3.15 1.21 2.21
CA GLU A 49 3.58 -0.18 2.36
C GLU A 49 3.54 -0.91 1.00
N PHE A 50 4.48 -1.82 0.76
CA PHE A 50 4.45 -2.66 -0.44
C PHE A 50 3.53 -3.86 -0.25
N ALA A 51 2.72 -4.13 -1.27
CA ALA A 51 1.97 -5.37 -1.37
C ALA A 51 2.93 -6.55 -1.60
N THR A 52 2.61 -7.69 -0.99
CA THR A 52 3.31 -8.95 -1.23
C THR A 52 2.59 -9.74 -2.33
N ALA A 53 3.24 -10.77 -2.88
CA ALA A 53 2.58 -11.70 -3.80
C ALA A 53 1.31 -12.31 -3.20
N ALA A 54 1.32 -12.63 -1.89
CA ALA A 54 0.15 -13.14 -1.20
C ALA A 54 -1.01 -12.14 -1.15
N HIS A 55 -0.72 -10.84 -1.04
CA HIS A 55 -1.74 -9.79 -1.14
C HIS A 55 -2.33 -9.72 -2.55
N VAL A 56 -1.50 -9.84 -3.58
CA VAL A 56 -1.96 -9.86 -4.98
C VAL A 56 -2.87 -11.06 -5.22
N ASP A 57 -2.47 -12.26 -4.78
CA ASP A 57 -3.29 -13.46 -4.91
C ASP A 57 -4.64 -13.33 -4.20
N ALA A 58 -4.66 -12.77 -3.00
CA ALA A 58 -5.89 -12.51 -2.26
C ALA A 58 -6.77 -11.48 -2.96
N ALA A 59 -6.19 -10.44 -3.54
CA ALA A 59 -6.92 -9.44 -4.32
C ALA A 59 -7.58 -10.05 -5.57
N VAL A 60 -6.85 -10.87 -6.31
CA VAL A 60 -7.36 -11.56 -7.50
C VAL A 60 -8.51 -12.51 -7.16
N ARG A 61 -8.38 -13.30 -6.08
CA ARG A 61 -9.47 -14.16 -5.60
C ARG A 61 -10.71 -13.34 -5.23
N ALA A 62 -10.54 -12.29 -4.43
CA ALA A 62 -11.65 -11.43 -4.03
C ALA A 62 -12.35 -10.77 -5.24
N ALA A 63 -11.58 -10.32 -6.24
CA ALA A 63 -12.14 -9.75 -7.46
C ALA A 63 -12.92 -10.80 -8.27
N ARG A 64 -12.40 -12.03 -8.38
CA ARG A 64 -13.07 -13.14 -9.06
C ARG A 64 -14.40 -13.51 -8.37
N ASP A 65 -14.41 -13.56 -7.05
CA ASP A 65 -15.60 -13.90 -6.27
C ASP A 65 -16.67 -12.80 -6.40
N ALA A 66 -16.25 -11.53 -6.38
CA ALA A 66 -17.14 -10.39 -6.57
C ALA A 66 -17.71 -10.29 -8.00
N PHE A 67 -16.97 -10.74 -9.01
CA PHE A 67 -17.35 -10.59 -10.41
C PHE A 67 -18.72 -11.19 -10.74
N ALA A 68 -19.03 -12.37 -10.19
CA ALA A 68 -20.33 -13.01 -10.43
C ALA A 68 -21.51 -12.15 -9.94
N GLY A 69 -21.36 -11.50 -8.79
CA GLY A 69 -22.40 -10.63 -8.24
C GLY A 69 -22.46 -9.24 -8.86
N TRP A 70 -21.34 -8.74 -9.40
CA TRP A 70 -21.26 -7.40 -10.00
C TRP A 70 -21.63 -7.37 -11.49
N ARG A 71 -21.39 -8.45 -12.23
CA ARG A 71 -21.66 -8.46 -13.68
C ARG A 71 -23.13 -8.24 -14.02
N ASP A 72 -24.02 -8.68 -13.13
CA ASP A 72 -25.46 -8.70 -13.39
C ASP A 72 -26.18 -7.47 -12.77
N THR A 73 -25.42 -6.45 -12.34
CA THR A 73 -25.92 -5.14 -11.85
C THR A 73 -25.74 -4.05 -12.89
#